data_AF-A0AAD6UF28-F1
#
_entry.id   AF-A0AAD6UF28-F1
#
_cell.length_a   1.000
_cell.length_b   1.000
_cell.length_c   1.000
_cell.angle_alpha   90.00
_cell.angle_beta   90.00
_cell.angle_gamma   90.00
#
_symmetry.space_group_name_H-M   'P 1'
#
loop_
_entity.id
_entity.type
_entity.pdbx_description
1 polymer ?
#
loop_
_entity_poly.entity_id
_entity_poly.type
_entity_poly.pdbx_seq_one_letter_code
_entity_poly.pdbx_strand_id
1 'polypeptide(L)'
;QLSDEDWTAIRQVRKWLSSFRRATTDMSATSKPMLSQTHLVFCELQRSLKSELASLPSDVAPELKEGMLAAHKKLSDYYFTFDTSPYYLWASRR
;
A
#
# COMPACT_ATOMS: atom_id res chain seq x y z
N GLN A 1 19.05 -20.98 -13.42
CA GLN A 1 17.65 -20.99 -13.88
C GLN A 1 16.81 -20.79 -12.62
N LEU A 2 15.88 -19.83 -12.60
CA LEU A 2 15.07 -19.54 -11.41
C LEU A 2 14.10 -20.69 -11.14
N SER A 3 13.88 -21.01 -9.87
CA SER A 3 12.89 -22.03 -9.47
C SER A 3 11.45 -21.52 -9.68
N ASP A 4 10.47 -22.42 -9.67
CA ASP A 4 9.05 -22.02 -9.72
C ASP A 4 8.63 -21.17 -8.50
N GLU A 5 9.30 -21.38 -7.37
CA GLU A 5 9.12 -20.62 -6.13
C GLU A 5 9.63 -19.18 -6.31
N ASP A 6 10.81 -19.02 -6.91
CA ASP A 6 11.37 -17.70 -7.25
C ASP A 6 10.45 -16.95 -8.21
N TRP A 7 9.94 -17.63 -9.23
CA TRP A 7 8.96 -17.05 -10.17
C TRP A 7 7.64 -16.66 -9.49
N THR A 8 7.26 -17.37 -8.43
CA THR A 8 6.07 -17.04 -7.64
C THR A 8 6.31 -15.80 -6.78
N ALA A 9 7.46 -15.71 -6.11
CA ALA A 9 7.86 -14.52 -5.37
C ALA A 9 7.97 -13.28 -6.28
N ILE A 10 8.59 -13.41 -7.46
CA ILE A 10 8.68 -12.32 -8.44
C ILE A 10 7.29 -11.85 -8.91
N ARG A 11 6.35 -12.79 -9.13
CA ARG A 11 4.97 -12.44 -9.50
C ARG A 11 4.24 -11.69 -8.38
N GLN A 12 4.41 -12.11 -7.14
CA GLN A 12 3.89 -11.38 -5.97
C GLN A 12 4.49 -9.98 -5.88
N VAL A 13 5.81 -9.85 -6.05
CA VAL A 13 6.52 -8.56 -6.04
C VAL A 13 5.99 -7.63 -7.14
N ARG A 14 5.86 -8.15 -8.37
CA ARG A 14 5.34 -7.39 -9.51
C ARG A 14 3.89 -6.94 -9.28
N LYS A 15 3.06 -7.77 -8.66
CA LYS A 15 1.66 -7.47 -8.39
C LYS A 15 1.53 -6.27 -7.44
N TRP A 16 2.27 -6.23 -6.33
CA TRP A 16 2.17 -5.09 -5.42
C TRP A 16 2.75 -3.81 -6.03
N LEU A 17 3.87 -3.89 -6.78
CA LEU A 17 4.42 -2.73 -7.50
C LEU A 17 3.41 -2.15 -8.51
N SER A 18 2.66 -3.03 -9.17
CA SER A 18 1.58 -2.62 -10.08
C SER A 18 0.45 -1.90 -9.34
N SER A 19 0.06 -2.38 -8.15
CA SER A 19 -0.94 -1.70 -7.31
C SER A 19 -0.50 -0.30 -6.89
N PHE A 20 0.76 -0.14 -6.46
CA PHE A 20 1.32 1.18 -6.12
C PHE A 20 1.37 2.11 -7.32
N ARG A 21 1.84 1.62 -8.48
CA ARG A 21 1.86 2.41 -9.71
C ARG A 21 0.46 2.89 -10.09
N ARG A 22 -0.54 2.01 -10.02
CA ARG A 22 -1.93 2.36 -10.32
C ARG A 22 -2.45 3.43 -9.37
N ALA A 23 -2.27 3.24 -8.06
CA ALA A 23 -2.66 4.22 -7.05
C ALA A 23 -2.03 5.59 -7.31
N THR A 24 -0.72 5.64 -7.58
CA THR A 24 -0.03 6.90 -7.91
C THR A 24 -0.56 7.52 -9.20
N THR A 25 -0.85 6.71 -10.22
CA THR A 25 -1.41 7.19 -11.50
C THR A 25 -2.79 7.80 -11.29
N ASP A 26 -3.67 7.10 -10.58
CA ASP A 26 -5.04 7.53 -10.30
C ASP A 26 -5.06 8.83 -9.45
N MET A 27 -4.17 8.91 -8.46
CA MET A 27 -4.01 10.10 -7.62
C MET A 27 -3.34 11.28 -8.35
N SER A 28 -2.49 11.02 -9.35
CA SER A 28 -1.86 12.07 -10.16
C SER A 28 -2.78 12.59 -11.26
N ALA A 29 -3.71 11.75 -11.74
CA ALA A 29 -4.71 12.11 -12.74
C ALA A 29 -5.87 12.95 -12.16
N THR A 30 -6.06 12.93 -10.84
CA THR A 30 -7.11 13.70 -10.17
C THR A 30 -6.64 15.13 -9.91
N SER A 31 -7.17 16.09 -10.69
CA SER A 31 -6.85 17.53 -10.54
C SER A 31 -7.22 18.10 -9.17
N LYS A 32 -8.19 17.50 -8.48
CA LYS A 32 -8.50 17.76 -7.07
C LYS A 32 -8.49 16.43 -6.31
N PRO A 33 -7.55 16.21 -5.38
CA PRO A 33 -7.57 15.01 -4.57
C PRO A 33 -8.82 15.03 -3.69
N MET A 34 -9.72 14.07 -3.89
CA MET A 34 -10.83 13.84 -2.98
C MET A 34 -10.31 13.07 -1.77
N LEU A 35 -10.39 13.68 -0.59
CA LEU A 35 -9.84 13.12 0.65
C LEU A 35 -10.34 11.70 0.95
N SER A 36 -11.63 11.44 0.70
CA SER A 36 -12.25 10.11 0.83
C SER A 36 -11.67 9.08 -0.13
N GLN A 37 -11.35 9.49 -1.36
CA GLN A 37 -10.71 8.65 -2.38
C GLN A 37 -9.26 8.35 -2.02
N THR A 38 -8.49 9.35 -1.57
CA THR A 38 -7.12 9.16 -1.10
C THR A 38 -7.07 8.20 0.10
N HIS A 39 -7.98 8.37 1.05
CA HIS A 39 -8.09 7.50 2.21
C HIS A 39 -8.40 6.04 1.80
N LEU A 40 -9.35 5.84 0.88
CA LEU A 40 -9.70 4.51 0.38
C LEU A 40 -8.52 3.84 -0.32
N VAL A 41 -7.80 4.57 -1.19
CA VAL A 41 -6.60 4.07 -1.90
C VAL A 41 -5.52 3.64 -0.91
N PHE A 42 -5.24 4.43 0.13
CA PHE A 42 -4.24 4.05 1.15
C PHE A 42 -4.68 2.83 1.97
N CYS A 43 -5.96 2.74 2.34
CA CYS A 43 -6.51 1.56 3.01
C CYS A 43 -6.37 0.28 2.16
N GLU A 44 -6.69 0.38 0.86
CA GLU A 44 -6.57 -0.74 -0.07
C GLU A 44 -5.11 -1.19 -0.24
N LEU A 45 -4.18 -0.24 -0.41
CA LEU A 45 -2.75 -0.54 -0.49
C LEU A 45 -2.23 -1.20 0.78
N GLN A 46 -2.65 -0.71 1.96
CA GLN A 46 -2.21 -1.27 3.25
C GLN A 46 -2.73 -2.70 3.45
N ARG A 47 -4.01 -2.96 3.12
CA ARG A 47 -4.59 -4.32 3.16
C ARG A 47 -3.90 -5.26 2.18
N SER A 48 -3.62 -4.80 0.96
CA SER A 48 -2.89 -5.58 -0.04
C SER A 48 -1.49 -5.92 0.47
N LEU A 49 -0.75 -4.94 1.01
CA LEU A 49 0.59 -5.18 1.57
C LEU A 49 0.58 -6.18 2.72
N LYS A 50 -0.40 -6.08 3.62
CA LYS A 50 -0.54 -7.05 4.73
C LYS A 50 -0.76 -8.47 4.21
N SER A 51 -1.59 -8.64 3.19
CA SER A 51 -1.83 -9.95 2.58
C SER A 51 -0.57 -10.50 1.91
N GLU A 52 0.15 -9.67 1.16
CA GLU A 52 1.37 -10.09 0.46
C GLU A 52 2.49 -10.41 1.49
N LEU A 53 2.63 -9.64 2.57
CA LEU A 53 3.55 -9.93 3.68
C LEU A 53 3.27 -11.29 4.35
N ALA A 54 1.99 -11.66 4.47
CA ALA A 54 1.59 -12.94 5.05
C ALA A 54 1.84 -14.13 4.11
N SER A 55 1.90 -13.90 2.80
CA SER A 55 2.17 -14.94 1.79
C SER A 55 3.65 -15.09 1.43
N LEU A 56 4.53 -14.27 2.00
CA LEU A 56 5.96 -14.34 1.74
C LEU A 56 6.57 -15.63 2.33
N PRO A 57 7.44 -16.32 1.58
CA PRO A 57 8.21 -17.43 2.13
C PRO A 57 9.17 -16.95 3.21
N SER A 58 9.51 -17.83 4.16
CA SER A 58 10.40 -17.53 5.28
C SER A 58 11.85 -17.26 4.87
N ASP A 59 12.23 -17.70 3.66
CA ASP A 59 13.57 -17.54 3.08
C ASP A 59 13.72 -16.25 2.24
N VAL A 60 12.78 -15.30 2.37
CA VAL A 60 12.89 -14.05 1.62
C VAL A 60 14.00 -13.17 2.17
N ALA A 61 14.68 -12.46 1.28
CA ALA A 61 15.70 -11.49 1.63
C ALA A 61 15.19 -10.50 2.70
N PRO A 62 15.90 -10.33 3.83
CA PRO A 62 15.45 -9.51 4.96
C PRO A 62 15.17 -8.07 4.53
N GLU A 63 15.92 -7.53 3.58
CA GLU A 63 15.76 -6.18 3.04
C GLU A 63 14.39 -6.00 2.36
N LEU A 64 13.89 -7.03 1.68
CA LEU A 64 12.57 -6.98 1.05
C LEU A 64 11.45 -6.95 2.09
N LYS A 65 11.58 -7.79 3.12
CA LYS A 65 10.63 -7.83 4.23
C LYS A 65 10.61 -6.51 5.00
N GLU A 66 11.78 -5.95 5.29
CA GLU A 66 11.92 -4.63 5.91
C GLU A 66 11.33 -3.52 5.05
N GLY A 67 11.59 -3.51 3.74
CA GLY A 67 11.01 -2.56 2.81
C GLY A 67 9.48 -2.61 2.79
N MET A 68 8.90 -3.82 2.79
CA MET A 68 7.44 -3.99 2.84
C MET A 68 6.83 -3.57 4.18
N LEU A 69 7.51 -3.86 5.29
CA LEU A 69 7.09 -3.40 6.63
C LEU A 69 7.17 -1.87 6.74
N ALA A 70 8.24 -1.26 6.22
CA ALA A 70 8.41 0.18 6.19
C ALA A 70 7.33 0.85 5.35
N ALA A 71 6.99 0.29 4.18
CA ALA A 71 5.89 0.77 3.34
C ALA A 71 4.54 0.65 4.04
N HIS A 72 4.26 -0.48 4.68
CA HIS A 72 3.03 -0.68 5.46
C HIS A 72 2.93 0.32 6.62
N LYS A 73 4.02 0.53 7.36
CA LYS A 73 4.08 1.51 8.45
C LYS A 73 3.85 2.92 7.92
N LYS A 74 4.51 3.31 6.82
CA LYS A 74 4.36 4.64 6.23
C LYS A 74 2.92 4.94 5.82
N LEU A 75 2.22 3.96 5.23
CA LEU A 75 0.80 4.09 4.91
C LEU A 75 -0.07 4.23 6.18
N SER A 76 0.27 3.49 7.24
CA SER A 76 -0.40 3.61 8.54
C SER A 76 -0.18 4.98 9.20
N ASP A 77 1.03 5.54 9.09
CA ASP A 77 1.35 6.86 9.64
C ASP A 77 0.56 7.96 8.91
N TYR A 78 0.41 7.84 7.59
CA TYR A 78 -0.47 8.73 6.83
C TYR A 78 -1.91 8.64 7.32
N TYR A 79 -2.44 7.43 7.53
CA TYR A 79 -3.77 7.22 8.08
C TYR A 79 -3.97 7.96 9.42
N PHE A 80 -3.04 7.77 10.36
CA PHE A 80 -3.12 8.42 11.68
C PHE A 80 -2.99 9.94 11.61
N THR A 81 -2.16 10.45 10.70
CA THR A 81 -2.01 11.90 10.46
C THR A 81 -3.29 12.52 9.91
N PHE A 82 -4.06 11.78 9.09
CA PHE A 82 -5.37 12.25 8.62
C PHE A 82 -6.43 12.25 9.72
N ASP A 83 -6.42 11.27 10.62
CA ASP A 83 -7.39 11.15 11.72
C ASP A 83 -7.16 12.20 12.83
N THR A 84 -5.89 12.53 13.12
CA THR A 84 -5.54 13.59 14.10
C THR A 84 -5.76 15.01 13.59
N SER A 85 -6.04 15.19 12.30
CA SER A 85 -6.34 16.49 11.71
C SER A 85 -7.82 16.85 11.90
N PRO A 86 -8.16 17.96 12.59
CA PRO A 86 -9.54 18.32 12.89
C PRO A 86 -10.39 18.68 11.65
N TYR A 87 -9.77 18.79 10.47
CA TYR A 87 -10.47 18.99 9.20
C TYR A 87 -11.22 17.74 8.70
N TYR A 88 -10.93 16.55 9.25
CA TYR A 88 -11.53 15.27 8.83
C TYR A 88 -12.99 15.08 9.28
N LEU A 89 -13.34 15.50 10.50
CA LEU A 89 -14.70 15.34 11.07
C LEU A 89 -15.79 16.15 10.35
N TRP A 90 -15.41 17.12 9.52
CA TRP A 90 -16.34 18.07 8.90
C TRP A 90 -16.73 17.65 7.47
N ALA A 91 -15.97 16.77 6.83
CA ALA A 91 -16.28 16.25 5.49
C ALA A 91 -17.18 14.99 5.51
N SER A 92 -17.33 14.34 6.68
CA SER A 92 -18.15 13.14 6.87
C SER A 92 -19.55 13.42 7.43
N ARG A 93 -19.88 14.68 7.74
CA ARG A 93 -21.25 15.11 8.07
C ARG A 93 -21.91 15.72 6.83
N ARG A 94 -22.62 14.90 6.07
CA ARG A 94 -23.72 15.35 5.22
C ARG A 94 -24.87 14.37 5.29
#